data_AF-A0AAD6IRF1-F1
#
_entry.id   AF-A0AAD6IRF1-F1
#
_cell.length_a   1.000
_cell.length_b   1.000
_cell.length_c   1.000
_cell.angle_alpha   90.00
_cell.angle_beta   90.00
_cell.angle_gamma   90.00
#
_symmetry.space_group_name_H-M   'P 1'
#
loop_
_entity.id
_entity.type
_entity.pdbx_description
1 polymer ?
#
loop_
_entity_poly.entity_id
_entity_poly.type
_entity_poly.pdbx_seq_one_letter_code
_entity_poly.pdbx_strand_id
1 'polypeptide(L)'
;MADDTDAITARLAAVGFADKTIKDVLKNKKQCATLLSILDEANPATDEPVAAQAPLFNALAAASSKDATLPCRPYIARAIRDGRLKTTTQIDAAVKYAKDAGAGFNDADFDKACGVGVSFTKEEVVELVKAYIAERKEEIEEQRYKVLGGTIANIKAGTDLKWANALDVKTAVDAEFLSLLGPKDERDIVKKVSTVLYVY
;
A
#
# COMPACT_ATOMS: atom_id res chain seq x y z
N MET A 1 -16.19 20.38 25.93
CA MET A 1 -16.12 19.05 25.28
C MET A 1 -16.72 19.06 23.87
N ALA A 2 -17.85 19.75 23.62
CA ALA A 2 -18.36 19.95 22.25
C ALA A 2 -17.42 20.83 21.40
N ASP A 3 -16.95 21.95 21.98
CA ASP A 3 -16.07 22.94 21.33
C ASP A 3 -14.78 22.35 20.72
N ASP A 4 -14.18 21.38 21.41
CA ASP A 4 -12.95 20.71 20.96
C ASP A 4 -13.21 19.71 19.81
N THR A 5 -14.39 19.08 19.80
CA THR A 5 -14.75 18.12 18.73
C THR A 5 -15.08 18.84 17.42
N ASP A 6 -15.74 19.99 17.51
CA ASP A 6 -16.08 20.80 16.34
C ASP A 6 -14.80 21.41 15.71
N ALA A 7 -13.87 21.88 16.53
CA ALA A 7 -12.57 22.36 16.07
C ALA A 7 -11.75 21.26 15.36
N ILE A 8 -11.69 20.05 15.93
CA ILE A 8 -11.02 18.89 15.31
C ILE A 8 -11.70 18.52 13.98
N THR A 9 -13.03 18.52 13.95
CA THR A 9 -13.80 18.23 12.73
C THR A 9 -13.48 19.23 11.62
N ALA A 10 -13.50 20.53 11.94
CA ALA A 10 -13.16 21.59 10.99
C ALA A 10 -11.72 21.44 10.47
N ARG A 11 -10.77 21.14 11.35
CA ARG A 11 -9.37 20.91 10.97
C ARG A 11 -9.20 19.72 10.03
N LEU A 12 -9.83 18.59 10.33
CA LEU A 12 -9.74 17.40 9.46
C LEU A 12 -10.46 17.64 8.11
N ALA A 13 -11.58 18.35 8.12
CA ALA A 13 -12.25 18.75 6.88
C ALA A 13 -11.39 19.67 6.01
N ALA A 14 -10.69 20.65 6.61
CA ALA A 14 -9.77 21.55 5.91
C ALA A 14 -8.58 20.81 5.26
N VAL A 15 -8.08 19.75 5.91
CA VAL A 15 -7.05 18.86 5.33
C VAL A 15 -7.62 18.03 4.17
N GLY A 16 -8.94 17.86 4.10
CA GLY A 16 -9.64 17.14 3.03
C GLY A 16 -10.04 15.71 3.40
N PHE A 17 -10.18 15.40 4.69
CA PHE A 17 -10.76 14.13 5.12
C PHE A 17 -12.26 14.08 4.81
N ALA A 18 -12.74 12.92 4.35
CA ALA A 18 -14.16 12.68 4.14
C ALA A 18 -14.91 12.54 5.49
N ASP A 19 -16.17 13.00 5.56
CA ASP A 19 -17.02 12.95 6.76
C ASP A 19 -17.06 11.58 7.44
N LYS A 20 -17.09 10.51 6.64
CA LYS A 20 -17.06 9.13 7.14
C LYS A 20 -15.78 8.85 7.92
N THR A 21 -14.63 9.22 7.36
CA THR A 21 -13.32 9.06 8.00
C THR A 21 -13.21 9.90 9.25
N ILE A 22 -13.68 11.15 9.22
CA ILE A 22 -13.70 12.03 10.40
C ILE A 22 -14.50 11.39 11.54
N LYS A 23 -15.72 10.93 11.26
CA LYS A 23 -16.56 10.25 12.25
C LYS A 23 -15.90 9.01 12.83
N ASP A 24 -15.18 8.23 12.02
CA ASP A 24 -14.49 7.03 12.48
C ASP A 24 -13.26 7.35 13.32
N VAL A 25 -12.47 8.36 12.94
CA VAL A 25 -11.31 8.84 13.71
C VAL A 25 -11.75 9.41 15.07
N LEU A 26 -12.83 10.18 15.12
CA LEU A 26 -13.36 10.78 16.36
C LEU A 26 -13.83 9.73 17.39
N LYS A 27 -14.27 8.55 16.94
CA LYS A 27 -14.60 7.42 17.85
C LYS A 27 -13.37 6.88 18.58
N ASN A 28 -12.18 7.04 17.99
CA ASN A 28 -10.92 6.52 18.53
C ASN A 28 -10.01 7.68 18.96
N LYS A 29 -10.15 8.11 20.22
CA LYS A 29 -9.38 9.24 20.79
C LYS A 29 -7.86 9.10 20.60
N LYS A 30 -7.31 7.88 20.73
CA LYS A 30 -5.87 7.62 20.55
C LYS A 30 -5.44 7.85 19.10
N GLN A 31 -6.20 7.30 18.15
CA GLN A 31 -5.93 7.48 16.72
C GLN A 31 -6.12 8.93 16.30
N CYS A 32 -7.15 9.61 16.81
CA CYS A 32 -7.38 11.04 16.58
C CYS A 32 -6.19 11.89 17.04
N ALA A 33 -5.74 11.71 18.29
CA ALA A 33 -4.58 12.42 18.82
C ALA A 33 -3.30 12.13 18.01
N THR A 34 -3.11 10.87 17.60
CA THR A 34 -1.96 10.48 16.78
C THR A 34 -2.00 11.13 15.39
N LEU A 35 -3.19 11.17 14.76
CA LEU A 35 -3.36 11.80 13.45
C LEU A 35 -3.11 13.31 13.51
N LEU A 36 -3.64 14.00 14.53
CA LEU A 36 -3.40 15.43 14.72
C LEU A 36 -1.91 15.73 14.90
N SER A 37 -1.22 14.95 15.74
CA SER A 37 0.24 15.05 15.92
C SER A 37 1.01 14.83 14.61
N ILE A 38 0.59 13.87 13.77
CA ILE A 38 1.21 13.63 12.46
C ILE A 38 0.99 14.82 11.53
N LEU A 39 -0.19 15.43 11.54
CA LEU A 39 -0.49 16.60 10.73
C LEU A 39 0.35 17.81 11.16
N ASP A 40 0.55 17.99 12.47
CA ASP A 40 1.45 19.01 13.04
C ASP A 40 2.91 18.77 12.59
N GLU A 41 3.36 17.50 12.57
CA GLU A 41 4.69 17.10 12.11
C GLU A 41 4.91 17.27 10.60
N ALA A 42 3.85 17.09 9.81
CA ALA A 42 3.89 17.10 8.34
C ALA A 42 4.11 18.50 7.76
N ASN A 43 3.47 19.52 8.34
CA ASN A 43 3.73 20.92 8.03
C ASN A 43 2.95 21.86 8.99
N PRO A 44 3.61 22.57 9.90
CA PRO A 44 2.95 23.56 10.76
C PRO A 44 2.56 24.86 10.04
N ALA A 45 2.93 25.07 8.76
CA ALA A 45 2.96 26.40 8.14
C ALA A 45 2.09 26.63 6.89
N THR A 46 1.41 25.61 6.33
CA THR A 46 0.54 25.85 5.16
C THR A 46 -0.79 25.13 5.34
N ASP A 47 -1.85 25.90 5.57
CA ASP A 47 -3.26 25.46 5.54
C ASP A 47 -3.74 25.04 4.14
N GLU A 48 -2.82 24.80 3.19
CA GLU A 48 -3.19 24.28 1.88
C GLU A 48 -3.77 22.87 2.01
N PRO A 49 -4.98 22.64 1.49
CA PRO A 49 -5.63 21.33 1.51
C PRO A 49 -4.78 20.29 0.81
N VAL A 50 -4.59 19.14 1.47
CA VAL A 50 -3.93 17.97 0.89
C VAL A 50 -4.90 16.81 0.89
N ALA A 51 -6.10 17.07 0.36
CA ALA A 51 -7.19 16.10 0.30
C ALA A 51 -6.73 14.77 -0.36
N ALA A 52 -5.87 14.86 -1.38
CA ALA A 52 -5.29 13.69 -2.04
C ALA A 52 -4.37 12.85 -1.12
N GLN A 53 -3.72 13.47 -0.13
CA GLN A 53 -2.80 12.81 0.80
C GLN A 53 -3.47 12.42 2.13
N ALA A 54 -4.70 12.90 2.41
CA ALA A 54 -5.43 12.57 3.63
C ALA A 54 -5.49 11.05 3.92
N PRO A 55 -5.70 10.15 2.92
CA PRO A 55 -5.64 8.71 3.14
C PRO A 55 -4.27 8.21 3.62
N LEU A 56 -3.17 8.83 3.16
CA LEU A 56 -1.80 8.46 3.53
C LEU A 56 -1.48 8.88 4.97
N PHE A 57 -1.90 10.07 5.39
CA PHE A 57 -1.80 10.49 6.79
C PHE A 57 -2.59 9.58 7.72
N ASN A 58 -3.80 9.16 7.31
CA ASN A 58 -4.57 8.19 8.08
C ASN A 58 -3.87 6.82 8.18
N ALA A 59 -3.24 6.36 7.10
CA ALA A 59 -2.47 5.13 7.10
C ALA A 59 -1.28 5.21 8.08
N LEU A 60 -0.53 6.31 8.07
CA LEU A 60 0.56 6.54 9.02
C LEU A 60 0.07 6.59 10.47
N ALA A 61 -1.09 7.21 10.71
CA ALA A 61 -1.71 7.26 12.04
C ALA A 61 -2.13 5.87 12.53
N ALA A 62 -2.72 5.05 11.65
CA ALA A 62 -3.09 3.68 11.97
C ALA A 62 -1.87 2.80 12.28
N ALA A 63 -0.76 2.99 11.54
CA ALA A 63 0.49 2.29 11.77
C ALA A 63 1.17 2.71 13.09
N SER A 64 1.12 4.01 13.41
CA SER A 64 1.67 4.59 14.65
C SER A 64 0.82 4.29 15.88
N SER A 65 -0.48 4.03 15.72
CA SER A 65 -1.37 3.73 16.85
C SER A 65 -1.08 2.37 17.50
N LYS A 66 -0.45 1.46 16.75
CA LYS A 66 -0.03 0.12 17.18
C LYS A 66 1.29 0.12 17.95
N ASP A 67 2.09 1.17 17.80
CA ASP A 67 3.47 1.24 18.30
C ASP A 67 3.77 2.68 18.73
N ALA A 68 3.83 2.91 20.05
CA ALA A 68 3.87 4.26 20.60
C ALA A 68 5.12 5.07 20.18
N THR A 69 6.16 4.41 19.69
CA THR A 69 7.42 5.03 19.30
C THR A 69 7.80 4.61 17.88
N LEU A 70 7.09 5.12 16.88
CA LEU A 70 7.56 5.03 15.49
C LEU A 70 8.74 6.01 15.31
N PRO A 71 9.99 5.53 15.15
CA PRO A 71 11.14 6.40 14.96
C PRO A 71 10.96 7.20 13.67
N CYS A 72 11.54 8.39 13.58
CA CYS A 72 11.51 9.22 12.38
C CYS A 72 10.11 9.50 11.78
N ARG A 73 9.01 9.32 12.53
CA ARG A 73 7.64 9.64 12.07
C ARG A 73 7.50 11.05 11.48
N PRO A 74 8.14 12.11 12.03
CA PRO A 74 8.09 13.43 11.42
C PRO A 74 8.71 13.48 10.02
N TYR A 75 9.71 12.64 9.76
CA TYR A 75 10.31 12.52 8.43
C TYR A 75 9.30 11.94 7.43
N ILE A 76 8.64 10.84 7.80
CA ILE A 76 7.61 10.20 6.97
C ILE A 76 6.45 11.17 6.71
N ALA A 77 6.01 11.90 7.74
CA ALA A 77 4.95 12.89 7.61
C ALA A 77 5.29 13.99 6.58
N ARG A 78 6.54 14.50 6.60
CA ARG A 78 7.04 15.44 5.58
C ARG A 78 7.17 14.81 4.19
N ALA A 79 7.61 13.57 4.10
CA ALA A 79 7.72 12.84 2.83
C ALA A 79 6.34 12.53 2.19
N ILE A 80 5.27 12.45 2.99
CA ILE A 80 3.89 12.47 2.46
C ILE A 80 3.59 13.87 1.92
N ARG A 81 3.85 14.91 2.72
CA ARG A 81 3.52 16.29 2.39
C ARG A 81 4.19 16.77 1.10
N ASP A 82 5.48 16.52 0.96
CA ASP A 82 6.29 16.91 -0.21
C ASP A 82 6.00 16.05 -1.47
N GLY A 83 5.18 15.00 -1.34
CA GLY A 83 4.74 14.16 -2.43
C GLY A 83 5.74 13.06 -2.84
N ARG A 84 6.79 12.80 -2.06
CA ARG A 84 7.68 11.65 -2.29
C ARG A 84 6.99 10.32 -2.02
N LEU A 85 6.14 10.25 -1.00
CA LEU A 85 5.27 9.10 -0.71
C LEU A 85 3.87 9.36 -1.24
N LYS A 86 3.42 8.51 -2.16
CA LYS A 86 2.18 8.68 -2.92
C LYS A 86 1.18 7.55 -2.71
N THR A 87 1.59 6.43 -2.13
CA THR A 87 0.74 5.25 -1.97
C THR A 87 0.86 4.64 -0.58
N THR A 88 -0.18 3.92 -0.14
CA THR A 88 -0.19 3.21 1.15
C THR A 88 0.93 2.17 1.23
N THR A 89 1.29 1.51 0.12
CA THR A 89 2.41 0.57 0.06
C THR A 89 3.74 1.22 0.41
N GLN A 90 3.95 2.48 -0.01
CA GLN A 90 5.14 3.24 0.38
C GLN A 90 5.09 3.65 1.86
N ILE A 91 3.90 3.90 2.43
CA ILE A 91 3.76 4.14 3.88
C ILE A 91 4.14 2.90 4.68
N ASP A 92 3.65 1.72 4.28
CA ASP A 92 3.97 0.46 4.95
C ASP A 92 5.49 0.18 4.91
N ALA A 93 6.13 0.45 3.77
CA ALA A 93 7.59 0.34 3.62
C ALA A 93 8.35 1.36 4.46
N ALA A 94 7.89 2.62 4.50
CA ALA A 94 8.49 3.69 5.30
C ALA A 94 8.41 3.38 6.81
N VAL A 95 7.25 2.89 7.27
CA VAL A 95 7.07 2.45 8.66
C VAL A 95 8.01 1.29 8.99
N LYS A 96 8.16 0.33 8.08
CA LYS A 96 9.09 -0.79 8.28
C LYS A 96 10.54 -0.30 8.35
N TYR A 97 10.97 0.49 7.36
CA TYR A 97 12.33 1.06 7.33
C TYR A 97 12.62 1.85 8.61
N ALA A 98 11.70 2.70 9.06
CA ALA A 98 11.89 3.52 10.24
C ALA A 98 12.05 2.69 11.54
N LYS A 99 11.38 1.54 11.64
CA LYS A 99 11.54 0.60 12.75
C LYS A 99 12.90 -0.10 12.72
N ASP A 100 13.37 -0.45 11.53
CA ASP A 100 14.61 -1.21 11.34
C ASP A 100 15.86 -0.31 11.41
N ALA A 101 15.76 0.94 10.93
CA ALA A 101 16.89 1.84 10.77
C ALA A 101 17.44 2.40 12.10
N GLY A 102 16.58 2.59 13.12
CA GLY A 102 16.98 3.17 14.40
C GLY A 102 17.75 4.49 14.25
N ALA A 103 18.97 4.56 14.81
CA ALA A 103 19.86 5.73 14.68
C ALA A 103 20.56 5.85 13.30
N GLY A 104 20.50 4.81 12.46
CA GLY A 104 21.11 4.76 11.14
C GLY A 104 20.20 5.27 10.01
N PHE A 105 19.16 6.05 10.33
CA PHE A 105 18.27 6.61 9.31
C PHE A 105 19.06 7.43 8.29
N ASN A 106 18.93 7.07 7.01
CA ASN A 106 19.56 7.74 5.89
C ASN A 106 18.55 8.01 4.78
N ASP A 107 18.61 9.20 4.18
CA ASP A 107 17.65 9.62 3.16
C ASP A 107 17.69 8.78 1.89
N ALA A 108 18.88 8.42 1.39
CA ALA A 108 19.02 7.61 0.19
C ALA A 108 18.54 6.18 0.41
N ASP A 109 18.83 5.60 1.58
CA ASP A 109 18.33 4.26 1.94
C ASP A 109 16.82 4.27 2.16
N PHE A 110 16.28 5.35 2.73
CA PHE A 110 14.84 5.56 2.87
C PHE A 110 14.16 5.61 1.50
N ASP A 111 14.65 6.44 0.59
CA ASP A 111 14.09 6.60 -0.75
C ASP A 111 14.10 5.27 -1.51
N LYS A 112 15.21 4.53 -1.44
CA LYS A 112 15.33 3.19 -2.03
C LYS A 112 14.37 2.18 -1.39
N ALA A 113 14.29 2.15 -0.06
CA ALA A 113 13.42 1.22 0.66
C ALA A 113 11.93 1.49 0.40
N CYS A 114 11.57 2.74 0.17
CA CYS A 114 10.20 3.21 -0.02
C CYS A 114 9.81 3.39 -1.50
N GLY A 115 10.70 3.11 -2.45
CA GLY A 115 10.42 3.30 -3.87
C GLY A 115 10.13 4.75 -4.24
N VAL A 116 10.77 5.71 -3.56
CA VAL A 116 10.65 7.13 -3.91
C VAL A 116 11.26 7.36 -5.28
N GLY A 117 10.55 8.09 -6.13
CA GLY A 117 10.96 8.34 -7.52
C GLY A 117 10.75 7.15 -8.46
N VAL A 118 10.36 5.97 -7.96
CA VAL A 118 10.03 4.82 -8.79
C VAL A 118 8.61 4.98 -9.33
N SER A 119 8.48 4.95 -10.66
CA SER A 119 7.20 4.98 -11.35
C SER A 119 7.28 4.13 -12.61
N PHE A 120 6.17 3.51 -12.98
CA PHE A 120 6.07 2.69 -14.19
C PHE A 120 4.95 3.22 -15.07
N THR A 121 5.23 3.31 -16.36
CA THR A 121 4.22 3.42 -17.41
C THR A 121 3.49 2.09 -17.59
N LYS A 122 2.32 2.11 -18.23
CA LYS A 122 1.56 0.87 -18.48
C LYS A 122 2.33 -0.09 -19.37
N GLU A 123 3.05 0.46 -20.34
CA GLU A 123 3.87 -0.25 -21.30
C GLU A 123 5.04 -0.96 -20.59
N GLU A 124 5.74 -0.27 -19.69
CA GLU A 124 6.80 -0.87 -18.87
C GLU A 124 6.28 -1.99 -17.97
N VAL A 125 5.10 -1.81 -17.36
CA VAL A 125 4.46 -2.86 -16.56
C VAL A 125 4.20 -4.11 -17.41
N VAL A 126 3.66 -3.94 -18.62
CA VAL A 126 3.37 -5.05 -19.53
C VAL A 126 4.66 -5.79 -19.90
N GLU A 127 5.73 -5.08 -20.28
CA GLU A 127 6.98 -5.71 -20.69
C GLU A 127 7.67 -6.45 -19.53
N LEU A 128 7.67 -5.86 -18.32
CA LEU A 128 8.22 -6.52 -17.13
C LEU A 128 7.40 -7.76 -16.71
N VAL A 129 6.07 -7.70 -16.84
CA VAL A 129 5.19 -8.85 -16.58
C VAL A 129 5.42 -9.97 -17.61
N LYS A 130 5.55 -9.63 -18.89
CA LYS A 130 5.89 -10.57 -19.96
C LYS A 130 7.21 -11.29 -19.67
N ALA A 131 8.25 -10.55 -19.33
CA ALA A 131 9.56 -11.11 -18.99
C ALA A 131 9.45 -12.07 -17.80
N TYR A 132 8.76 -11.66 -16.74
CA TYR A 132 8.55 -12.48 -15.54
C TYR A 132 7.82 -13.80 -15.84
N ILE A 133 6.77 -13.74 -16.68
CA ILE A 133 5.98 -14.91 -17.09
C ILE A 133 6.79 -15.82 -18.02
N ALA A 134 7.57 -15.25 -18.95
CA ALA A 134 8.41 -16.04 -19.86
C ALA A 134 9.43 -16.90 -19.11
N GLU A 135 10.04 -16.37 -18.04
CA GLU A 135 10.95 -17.13 -17.16
C GLU A 135 10.28 -18.29 -16.43
N ARG A 136 8.96 -18.25 -16.24
CA ARG A 136 8.16 -19.23 -15.49
C ARG A 136 7.16 -19.96 -16.38
N LYS A 137 7.40 -19.92 -17.69
CA LYS A 137 6.46 -20.40 -18.70
C LYS A 137 6.07 -21.86 -18.47
N GLU A 138 7.05 -22.74 -18.22
CA GLU A 138 6.83 -24.17 -18.02
C GLU A 138 5.91 -24.45 -16.82
N GLU A 139 6.19 -23.82 -15.67
CA GLU A 139 5.36 -23.93 -14.47
C GLU A 139 3.93 -23.42 -14.72
N ILE A 140 3.79 -22.30 -15.43
CA ILE A 140 2.50 -21.68 -15.74
C ILE A 140 1.71 -22.54 -16.73
N GLU A 141 2.34 -23.15 -17.74
CA GLU A 141 1.67 -24.04 -18.68
C GLU A 141 1.18 -25.32 -17.99
N GLU A 142 1.97 -25.87 -17.06
CA GLU A 142 1.62 -27.07 -16.30
C GLU A 142 0.47 -26.80 -15.30
N GLN A 143 0.60 -25.75 -14.50
CA GLN A 143 -0.34 -25.44 -13.42
C GLN A 143 -1.52 -24.57 -13.87
N ARG A 144 -1.42 -23.99 -15.06
CA ARG A 144 -2.41 -23.12 -15.69
C ARG A 144 -2.90 -22.01 -14.76
N TYR A 145 -4.21 -21.77 -14.71
CA TYR A 145 -4.79 -20.69 -13.92
C TYR A 145 -4.75 -20.91 -12.41
N LYS A 146 -4.30 -22.08 -11.92
CA LYS A 146 -4.13 -22.34 -10.48
C LYS A 146 -3.07 -21.44 -9.86
N VAL A 147 -2.02 -21.10 -10.62
CA VAL A 147 -0.93 -20.25 -10.14
C VAL A 147 -1.16 -18.77 -10.35
N LEU A 148 -2.22 -18.35 -11.06
CA LEU A 148 -2.48 -16.93 -11.39
C LEU A 148 -2.36 -15.99 -10.17
N GLY A 149 -3.04 -16.33 -9.08
CA GLY A 149 -2.98 -15.53 -7.85
C GLY A 149 -1.60 -15.51 -7.20
N GLY A 150 -0.90 -16.65 -7.22
CA GLY A 150 0.47 -16.78 -6.74
C GLY A 150 1.46 -15.97 -7.58
N THR A 151 1.30 -15.95 -8.90
CA THR A 151 2.12 -15.16 -9.82
C THR A 151 2.01 -13.67 -9.53
N ILE A 152 0.80 -13.14 -9.35
CA ILE A 152 0.60 -11.73 -8.97
C ILE A 152 1.27 -11.43 -7.63
N ALA A 153 1.14 -12.32 -6.64
CA ALA A 153 1.78 -12.16 -5.34
C ALA A 153 3.32 -12.16 -5.45
N ASN A 154 3.87 -13.09 -6.23
CA ASN A 154 5.31 -13.24 -6.42
C ASN A 154 5.91 -12.05 -7.18
N ILE A 155 5.22 -11.51 -8.19
CA ILE A 155 5.63 -10.28 -8.87
C ILE A 155 5.75 -9.13 -7.87
N LYS A 156 4.74 -8.95 -6.99
CA LYS A 156 4.76 -7.90 -5.96
C LYS A 156 5.78 -8.13 -4.85
N ALA A 157 6.15 -9.38 -4.58
CA ALA A 157 7.14 -9.70 -3.56
C ALA A 157 8.59 -9.61 -4.09
N GLY A 158 8.80 -10.00 -5.34
CA GLY A 158 10.12 -10.22 -5.92
C GLY A 158 10.60 -9.17 -6.92
N THR A 159 9.76 -8.18 -7.28
CA THR A 159 10.12 -7.16 -8.27
C THR A 159 9.73 -5.76 -7.81
N ASP A 160 10.26 -4.74 -8.49
CA ASP A 160 9.90 -3.35 -8.26
C ASP A 160 8.49 -3.00 -8.74
N LEU A 161 7.79 -3.90 -9.46
CA LEU A 161 6.38 -3.73 -9.83
C LEU A 161 5.45 -3.65 -8.62
N LYS A 162 5.94 -3.92 -7.41
CA LYS A 162 5.20 -3.61 -6.16
C LYS A 162 4.89 -2.12 -6.00
N TRP A 163 5.66 -1.25 -6.64
CA TRP A 163 5.44 0.20 -6.69
C TRP A 163 4.56 0.63 -7.87
N ALA A 164 4.29 -0.26 -8.82
CA ALA A 164 3.42 0.01 -9.94
C ALA A 164 1.94 0.02 -9.54
N ASN A 165 1.10 0.54 -10.43
CA ASN A 165 -0.34 0.49 -10.25
C ASN A 165 -0.83 -0.97 -10.19
N ALA A 166 -1.51 -1.33 -9.10
CA ALA A 166 -1.93 -2.69 -8.86
C ALA A 166 -2.94 -3.22 -9.91
N LEU A 167 -3.75 -2.34 -10.51
CA LEU A 167 -4.67 -2.70 -11.58
C LEU A 167 -3.90 -2.97 -12.87
N ASP A 168 -2.93 -2.12 -13.21
CA ASP A 168 -2.11 -2.31 -14.42
C ASP A 168 -1.32 -3.62 -14.35
N VAL A 169 -0.71 -3.95 -13.19
CA VAL A 169 -0.04 -5.25 -12.98
C VAL A 169 -1.02 -6.41 -13.14
N LYS A 170 -2.21 -6.32 -12.52
CA LYS A 170 -3.23 -7.37 -12.62
C LYS A 170 -3.68 -7.57 -14.07
N THR A 171 -3.99 -6.49 -14.77
CA THR A 171 -4.46 -6.53 -16.16
C THR A 171 -3.38 -7.09 -17.09
N ALA A 172 -2.12 -6.70 -16.91
CA ALA A 172 -1.01 -7.26 -17.67
C ALA A 172 -0.86 -8.77 -17.43
N VAL A 173 -0.90 -9.22 -16.16
CA VAL A 173 -0.78 -10.65 -15.84
C VAL A 173 -1.96 -11.45 -16.42
N ASP A 174 -3.20 -10.95 -16.28
CA ASP A 174 -4.39 -11.61 -16.83
C ASP A 174 -4.30 -11.73 -18.36
N ALA A 175 -3.83 -10.69 -19.05
CA ALA A 175 -3.66 -10.67 -20.50
C ALA A 175 -2.60 -11.67 -20.97
N GLU A 176 -1.46 -11.73 -20.29
CA GLU A 176 -0.38 -12.67 -20.62
C GLU A 176 -0.77 -14.13 -20.33
N PHE A 177 -1.50 -14.40 -19.24
CA PHE A 177 -2.06 -15.72 -18.98
C PHE A 177 -3.06 -16.14 -20.06
N LEU A 178 -3.93 -15.22 -20.48
CA LEU A 178 -4.88 -15.50 -21.56
C LEU A 178 -4.17 -15.79 -22.88
N SER A 179 -3.13 -15.01 -23.21
CA SER A 179 -2.32 -15.20 -24.41
C SER A 179 -1.59 -16.55 -24.40
N LEU A 180 -1.04 -16.96 -23.25
CA LEU A 180 -0.28 -18.20 -23.10
C LEU A 180 -1.16 -19.45 -23.02
N LEU A 181 -2.26 -19.39 -22.25
CA LEU A 181 -3.04 -20.58 -21.88
C LEU A 181 -4.37 -20.72 -22.62
N GLY A 182 -4.83 -19.66 -23.29
CA GLY A 182 -6.19 -19.53 -23.79
C GLY A 182 -7.21 -19.29 -22.67
N PRO A 183 -8.52 -19.22 -23.01
CA PRO A 183 -9.58 -19.04 -22.01
C PRO A 183 -9.60 -20.21 -21.01
N LYS A 184 -10.15 -19.94 -19.81
CA LYS A 184 -10.37 -20.98 -18.80
C LYS A 184 -11.31 -22.05 -19.33
N ASP A 185 -11.00 -23.30 -19.05
CA ASP A 185 -11.84 -24.44 -19.39
C ASP A 185 -11.91 -25.47 -18.25
N GLU A 186 -12.38 -26.68 -18.55
CA GLU A 186 -12.57 -27.77 -17.59
C GLU A 186 -11.31 -28.11 -16.79
N ARG A 187 -10.12 -27.82 -17.33
CA ARG A 187 -8.81 -28.04 -16.66
C ARG A 187 -8.58 -27.08 -15.49
N ASP A 188 -9.28 -25.94 -15.49
CA ASP A 188 -9.09 -24.84 -14.54
C ASP A 188 -10.13 -24.84 -13.40
N ILE A 189 -11.03 -25.84 -13.38
CA ILE A 189 -12.03 -26.00 -12.33
C ILE A 189 -11.35 -26.46 -11.03
N VAL A 190 -11.36 -25.60 -10.01
CA VAL A 190 -10.83 -25.94 -8.68
C VAL A 190 -11.83 -26.86 -7.97
N LYS A 191 -11.56 -28.17 -7.97
CA LYS A 191 -12.32 -29.12 -7.15
C LYS A 191 -11.96 -28.88 -5.67
N LYS A 192 -12.90 -28.35 -4.87
CA LYS A 192 -12.77 -28.33 -3.41
C LYS A 192 -12.80 -29.78 -2.90
N VAL A 193 -11.70 -30.27 -2.37
CA VAL A 193 -11.70 -31.53 -1.61
C VAL A 193 -12.26 -31.22 -0.23
N SER A 194 -13.52 -31.59 0.01
CA SER A 194 -14.08 -31.63 1.35
C SER A 194 -13.49 -32.83 2.09
N THR A 195 -12.46 -32.59 2.89
CA THR A 195 -11.93 -33.59 3.82
C THR A 195 -12.96 -33.85 4.91
N VAL A 196 -13.79 -34.88 4.72
CA VAL A 196 -14.61 -35.45 5.80
C VAL A 196 -13.67 -36.37 6.59
N LEU A 197 -13.09 -35.85 7.68
CA LEU A 197 -12.39 -36.66 8.67
C LEU A 197 -13.44 -37.53 9.38
N TYR A 198 -13.51 -38.81 9.02
CA TYR A 198 -14.11 -39.81 9.89
C TYR A 198 -13.15 -40.07 11.05
N VAL A 199 -13.50 -39.56 12.22
CA VAL A 199 -12.91 -39.98 13.49
C VAL A 199 -13.62 -41.26 13.90
N TYR A 200 -12.88 -42.38 13.96
CA TYR A 200 -13.34 -43.64 14.55
C TYR A 200 -13.06 -43.65 16.05
#